data_AF-A0A804NGQ9-F1
#
_entry.id   AF-A0A804NGQ9-F1
#
_cell.length_a   1.000
_cell.length_b   1.000
_cell.length_c   1.000
_cell.angle_alpha   90.00
_cell.angle_beta   90.00
_cell.angle_gamma   90.00
#
_symmetry.space_group_name_H-M   'P 1'
#
loop_
_entity.id
_entity.type
_entity.pdbx_description
1 polymer ?
#
loop_
_entity_poly.entity_id
_entity_poly.type
_entity_poly.pdbx_seq_one_letter_code
_entity_poly.pdbx_strand_id
1 'polypeptide(L)'
;MCREHKKTDVQSILVTADILAGRQADAPQEALQVLDIVLRELPTARYSPVGRSFYSPNLGRRQKLGEGLESWRGFYQSIRPTQMGLSLNIDMSSTAFIEPLPVIDFVAQLLNRDISVRPLSDSDRVKIKKALRGVKVEVTGNMRRKYHISGLTSQATRELSFPVDDRGTVKTVVQYFMETYGFSIQHTTLPCLQVGNQQRPNYLPMEVCKIVEGQHYSKRLNEKQITALLKVTCQRPQERELDILQDSGSHQVTPPPHDDFADKCLHSSGGAMNNNPMS
;
A
#
# COMPACT_ATOMS: atom_id res chain seq x y z
N MET A 1 34.66 8.59 14.50
CA MET A 1 34.58 7.60 15.60
C MET A 1 33.13 7.57 16.08
N CYS A 2 32.25 6.90 15.35
CA CYS A 2 30.84 6.72 15.72
C CYS A 2 30.69 5.29 16.25
N ARG A 3 30.60 5.13 17.58
CA ARG A 3 30.18 3.90 18.24
C ARG A 3 29.32 4.26 19.45
N GLU A 4 28.14 4.80 19.19
CA GLU A 4 27.03 4.80 20.15
C GLU A 4 25.83 4.18 19.45
N HIS A 5 25.91 2.87 19.24
CA HIS A 5 24.77 2.07 18.82
C HIS A 5 24.73 0.84 19.73
N LYS A 6 23.54 0.63 20.31
CA LYS A 6 23.07 -0.63 20.93
C LYS A 6 23.34 -0.86 22.42
N LYS A 7 23.27 0.19 23.24
CA LYS A 7 22.54 0.04 24.51
C LYS A 7 21.06 0.34 24.22
N THR A 8 20.41 -0.55 23.46
CA THR A 8 18.96 -0.68 23.57
C THR A 8 18.77 -1.25 24.96
N ASP A 9 18.61 -0.33 25.91
CA ASP A 9 18.87 -0.57 27.31
C ASP A 9 17.97 -1.69 27.81
N VAL A 10 18.54 -2.71 28.44
CA VAL A 10 17.74 -3.78 29.07
C VAL A 10 16.72 -3.17 30.04
N GLN A 11 17.00 -1.97 30.55
CA GLN A 11 16.05 -1.14 31.29
C GLN A 11 14.76 -0.84 30.51
N SER A 12 14.79 -0.55 29.21
CA SER A 12 13.55 -0.26 28.47
C SER A 12 12.64 -1.49 28.38
N ILE A 13 13.20 -2.70 28.30
CA ILE A 13 12.43 -3.95 28.25
C ILE A 13 11.87 -4.30 29.64
N LEU A 14 12.67 -4.17 30.70
CA LEU A 14 12.21 -4.41 32.08
C LEU A 14 11.10 -3.42 32.46
N VAL A 15 11.29 -2.15 32.14
CA VAL A 15 10.26 -1.11 32.33
C VAL A 15 9.00 -1.45 31.51
N THR A 16 9.13 -1.94 30.28
CA THR A 16 7.99 -2.41 29.49
C THR A 16 7.22 -3.53 30.19
N ALA A 17 7.90 -4.50 30.83
CA ALA A 17 7.24 -5.58 31.58
C ALA A 17 6.53 -5.08 32.85
N ASP A 18 7.12 -4.13 33.58
CA ASP A 18 6.49 -3.52 34.77
C ASP A 18 5.29 -2.65 34.39
N ILE A 19 5.37 -1.91 33.29
CA ILE A 19 4.24 -1.16 32.72
C ILE A 19 3.12 -2.13 32.28
N LEU A 20 3.46 -3.19 31.55
CA LEU A 20 2.48 -4.20 31.11
C LEU A 20 1.84 -4.92 32.30
N ALA A 21 2.58 -5.10 33.39
CA ALA A 21 2.06 -5.65 34.64
C ALA A 21 1.31 -4.63 35.50
N GLY A 22 1.18 -3.37 35.07
CA GLY A 22 0.52 -2.29 35.81
C GLY A 22 1.26 -1.85 37.07
N ARG A 23 2.53 -2.23 37.25
CA ARG A 23 3.36 -1.90 38.41
C ARG A 23 3.94 -0.48 38.36
N GLN A 24 3.95 0.13 37.17
CA GLN A 24 4.48 1.48 36.96
C GLN A 24 3.46 2.32 36.19
N ALA A 25 2.95 3.39 36.82
CA ALA A 25 1.96 4.29 36.21
C ALA A 25 2.59 5.18 35.12
N ASP A 26 3.80 5.68 35.38
CA ASP A 26 4.55 6.50 34.43
C ASP A 26 5.42 5.62 33.55
N ALA A 27 4.84 5.22 32.41
CA ALA A 27 5.54 4.59 31.33
C ALA A 27 6.45 5.62 30.62
N PRO A 28 7.78 5.43 30.56
CA PRO A 28 8.65 6.30 29.78
C PRO A 28 8.19 6.35 28.33
N GLN A 29 8.28 7.53 27.73
CA GLN A 29 7.81 7.78 26.37
C GLN A 29 8.47 6.83 25.36
N GLU A 30 9.75 6.50 25.58
CA GLU A 30 10.54 5.57 24.78
C GLU A 30 9.97 4.15 24.83
N ALA A 31 9.52 3.70 26.01
CA ALA A 31 8.89 2.37 26.17
C ALA A 31 7.55 2.31 25.42
N LEU A 32 6.74 3.37 25.52
CA LEU A 32 5.49 3.48 24.76
C LEU A 32 5.74 3.50 23.24
N GLN A 33 6.78 4.19 22.78
CA GLN A 33 7.16 4.20 21.37
C GLN A 33 7.60 2.82 20.88
N VAL A 34 8.38 2.09 21.67
CA VAL A 34 8.78 0.70 21.34
C VAL A 34 7.56 -0.20 21.26
N LEU A 35 6.65 -0.11 22.22
CA LEU A 35 5.40 -0.85 22.23
C LEU A 35 4.53 -0.52 20.99
N ASP A 36 4.41 0.75 20.63
CA ASP A 36 3.71 1.18 19.41
C ASP A 36 4.37 0.60 18.14
N ILE A 37 5.71 0.57 18.06
CA ILE A 37 6.42 -0.04 16.92
C ILE A 37 6.11 -1.54 16.83
N VAL A 38 6.20 -2.26 17.95
CA VAL A 38 5.90 -3.70 18.02
C VAL A 38 4.45 -3.96 17.62
N LEU A 39 3.50 -3.17 18.13
CA LEU A 39 2.09 -3.28 17.80
C LEU A 39 1.82 -3.07 16.30
N ARG A 40 2.63 -2.24 15.63
CA ARG A 40 2.52 -1.96 14.19
C ARG A 40 3.09 -3.06 13.29
N GLU A 41 3.91 -3.96 13.81
CA GLU A 41 4.59 -4.98 12.99
C GLU A 41 3.60 -5.90 12.27
N LEU A 42 2.65 -6.48 13.01
CA LEU A 42 1.65 -7.39 12.44
C LEU A 42 0.72 -6.71 11.42
N PRO A 43 0.11 -5.54 11.69
CA PRO A 43 -0.72 -4.88 10.70
C PRO A 43 0.05 -4.39 9.47
N THR A 44 1.33 -3.99 9.62
CA THR A 44 2.17 -3.57 8.47
C THR A 44 2.33 -4.69 7.45
N ALA A 45 2.37 -5.95 7.87
CA ALA A 45 2.48 -7.10 6.97
C ALA A 45 1.15 -7.46 6.27
N ARG A 46 0.01 -7.12 6.86
CA ARG A 46 -1.33 -7.55 6.39
C ARG A 46 -2.14 -6.46 5.69
N TYR A 47 -1.82 -5.20 5.95
CA TYR A 47 -2.57 -4.03 5.50
C TYR A 47 -1.63 -3.05 4.76
N SER A 48 -2.21 -2.08 4.07
CA SER A 48 -1.50 -0.96 3.47
C SER A 48 -1.30 0.14 4.52
N PRO A 49 -0.06 0.37 5.01
CA PRO A 49 0.20 1.40 6.00
C PRO A 49 0.20 2.79 5.36
N VAL A 50 -0.58 3.72 5.92
CA VAL A 50 -0.54 5.14 5.56
C VAL A 50 -0.50 5.97 6.84
N GLY A 51 0.64 6.62 7.10
CA GLY A 51 0.85 7.36 8.34
C GLY A 51 0.84 6.45 9.57
N ARG A 52 -0.18 6.59 10.42
CA ARG A 52 -0.40 5.77 11.63
C ARG A 52 -1.60 4.81 11.50
N SER A 53 -2.18 4.72 10.31
CA SER A 53 -3.34 3.90 10.05
C SER A 53 -3.03 2.79 9.05
N PHE A 54 -3.84 1.74 9.10
CA PHE A 54 -3.70 0.52 8.30
C PHE A 54 -4.97 0.29 7.50
N TYR A 55 -4.86 0.21 6.18
CA TYR A 55 -6.00 0.13 5.26
C TYR A 55 -6.00 -1.18 4.48
N SER A 56 -7.17 -1.71 4.15
CA SER A 56 -7.26 -2.87 3.26
C SER A 56 -8.44 -2.73 2.31
N PRO A 57 -8.28 -3.19 1.06
CA PRO A 57 -9.40 -3.23 0.12
C PRO A 57 -10.51 -4.20 0.54
N ASN A 58 -10.20 -5.11 1.46
CA ASN A 58 -11.07 -6.18 1.94
C ASN A 58 -11.61 -5.89 3.35
N LEU A 59 -11.27 -4.72 3.92
CA LEU A 59 -11.86 -4.26 5.17
C LEU A 59 -13.13 -3.48 4.84
N GLY A 60 -14.28 -4.11 5.07
CA GLY A 60 -15.57 -3.59 4.64
C GLY A 60 -15.70 -3.46 3.11
N ARG A 61 -16.54 -2.52 2.66
CA ARG A 61 -16.85 -2.32 1.23
C ARG A 61 -16.05 -1.16 0.65
N ARG A 62 -15.35 -1.41 -0.47
CA ARG A 62 -14.77 -0.35 -1.31
C ARG A 62 -15.85 0.56 -1.87
N GLN A 63 -15.65 1.87 -1.81
CA GLN A 63 -16.59 2.82 -2.40
C GLN A 63 -15.91 3.72 -3.41
N LYS A 64 -16.51 3.84 -4.59
CA LYS A 64 -16.00 4.72 -5.64
C LYS A 64 -16.17 6.18 -5.21
N LEU A 65 -15.07 6.93 -5.24
CA LEU A 65 -15.05 8.38 -5.06
C LEU A 65 -15.20 9.12 -6.39
N GLY A 66 -14.99 8.41 -7.51
CA GLY A 66 -15.07 8.92 -8.87
C GLY A 66 -13.71 9.38 -9.41
N GLU A 67 -13.62 9.51 -10.73
CA GLU A 67 -12.37 9.79 -11.47
C GLU A 67 -11.27 8.74 -11.24
N GLY A 68 -11.65 7.46 -11.11
CA GLY A 68 -10.72 6.34 -10.92
C GLY A 68 -10.14 6.23 -9.50
N LEU A 69 -10.79 6.84 -8.51
CA LEU A 69 -10.44 6.74 -7.08
C LEU A 69 -11.50 5.97 -6.31
N GLU A 70 -11.06 5.20 -5.33
CA GLU A 70 -11.91 4.49 -4.37
C GLU A 70 -11.48 4.75 -2.93
N SER A 71 -12.40 4.62 -1.97
CA SER A 71 -12.07 4.64 -0.55
C SER A 71 -11.84 3.24 -0.03
N TRP A 72 -10.79 3.09 0.76
CA TRP A 72 -10.54 1.89 1.57
C TRP A 72 -10.76 2.23 3.03
N ARG A 73 -11.38 1.31 3.77
CA ARG A 73 -11.45 1.39 5.23
C ARG A 73 -10.16 0.86 5.83
N GLY A 74 -9.93 1.30 7.05
CA GLY A 74 -8.79 0.97 7.85
C GLY A 74 -9.03 1.32 9.30
N PHE A 75 -7.99 1.22 10.09
CA PHE A 75 -8.01 1.61 11.49
C PHE A 75 -6.70 2.30 11.86
N TYR A 76 -6.80 3.26 12.76
CA TYR A 76 -5.72 3.80 13.54
C TYR A 76 -5.59 2.98 14.82
N GLN A 77 -4.35 2.70 15.25
CA GLN A 77 -4.10 2.07 16.53
C GLN A 77 -2.94 2.77 17.26
N SER A 78 -3.06 2.94 18.57
CA SER A 78 -1.96 3.42 19.41
C SER A 78 -2.14 2.98 20.85
N ILE A 79 -1.04 2.70 21.54
CA ILE A 79 -1.01 2.43 22.96
C ILE A 79 -1.01 3.76 23.72
N ARG A 80 -1.83 3.84 24.76
CA ARG A 80 -1.99 5.03 25.60
C ARG A 80 -1.77 4.66 27.07
N PRO A 81 -0.90 5.39 27.78
CA PRO A 81 -0.82 5.26 29.22
C PRO A 81 -2.09 5.86 29.84
N THR A 82 -2.66 5.16 30.81
CA THR A 82 -3.78 5.64 31.63
C THR A 82 -3.44 5.42 33.10
N GLN A 83 -4.20 6.04 34.01
CA GLN A 83 -4.06 5.80 35.45
C GLN A 83 -4.30 4.32 35.83
N MET A 84 -5.01 3.57 34.98
CA MET A 84 -5.31 2.15 35.17
C MET A 84 -4.38 1.21 34.37
N GLY A 85 -3.26 1.72 33.87
CA GLY A 85 -2.31 0.96 33.03
C GLY A 85 -2.42 1.30 31.54
N LEU A 86 -1.88 0.43 30.68
CA LEU A 86 -1.91 0.66 29.24
C LEU A 86 -3.27 0.34 28.64
N SER A 87 -3.75 1.23 27.77
CA SER A 87 -4.91 0.98 26.93
C SER A 87 -4.52 1.00 25.45
N LEU A 88 -5.27 0.26 24.64
CA LEU A 88 -5.14 0.27 23.19
C LEU A 88 -6.27 1.11 22.61
N ASN A 89 -5.93 2.27 22.03
CA ASN A 89 -6.89 3.10 21.31
C ASN A 89 -6.99 2.63 19.85
N ILE A 90 -8.17 2.17 19.44
CA ILE A 90 -8.46 1.76 18.05
C ILE A 90 -9.57 2.66 17.50
N ASP A 91 -9.32 3.27 16.35
CA ASP A 91 -10.26 4.16 15.69
C ASP A 91 -10.42 3.79 14.21
N MET A 92 -11.66 3.69 13.74
CA MET A 92 -11.93 3.51 12.31
C MET A 92 -11.44 4.71 11.49
N SER A 93 -10.90 4.41 10.32
CA SER A 93 -10.40 5.39 9.36
C SER A 93 -10.79 5.01 7.94
N SER A 94 -10.86 5.98 7.04
CA SER A 94 -10.94 5.71 5.60
C SER A 94 -10.13 6.75 4.83
N THR A 95 -9.49 6.31 3.76
CA THR A 95 -8.71 7.21 2.88
C THR A 95 -8.85 6.78 1.42
N ALA A 96 -8.38 7.61 0.50
CA ALA A 96 -8.48 7.40 -0.93
C ALA A 96 -7.29 6.59 -1.50
N PHE A 97 -7.60 5.65 -2.38
CA PHE A 97 -6.68 4.86 -3.16
C PHE A 97 -7.04 4.95 -4.65
N ILE A 98 -6.06 4.73 -5.52
CA ILE A 98 -6.28 4.66 -6.97
C ILE A 98 -6.87 3.29 -7.31
N GLU A 99 -7.97 3.25 -8.06
CA GLU A 99 -8.60 1.99 -8.48
C GLU A 99 -7.62 1.18 -9.37
N PRO A 100 -7.49 -0.14 -9.17
CA PRO A 100 -6.59 -1.01 -9.94
C PRO A 100 -7.19 -1.39 -11.31
N LEU A 101 -7.43 -0.38 -12.16
CA LEU A 101 -8.09 -0.51 -13.46
C LEU A 101 -7.10 -0.63 -14.62
N PRO A 102 -7.50 -1.22 -15.76
CA PRO A 102 -6.85 -0.94 -17.04
C PRO A 102 -6.72 0.57 -17.24
N VAL A 103 -5.59 1.04 -17.76
CA VAL A 103 -5.32 2.49 -17.87
C VAL A 103 -6.33 3.17 -18.79
N ILE A 104 -6.81 2.49 -19.83
CA ILE A 104 -7.89 2.97 -20.70
C ILE A 104 -9.16 3.27 -19.90
N ASP A 105 -9.59 2.34 -19.05
CA ASP A 105 -10.79 2.49 -18.21
C ASP A 105 -10.62 3.60 -17.18
N PHE A 106 -9.42 3.71 -16.58
CA PHE A 106 -9.10 4.82 -15.68
C PHE A 106 -9.22 6.17 -16.40
N VAL A 107 -8.69 6.28 -17.61
CA VAL A 107 -8.77 7.51 -18.41
C VAL A 107 -10.21 7.83 -18.81
N ALA A 108 -11.00 6.84 -19.20
CA ALA A 108 -12.42 7.01 -19.50
C ALA A 108 -13.20 7.52 -18.29
N GLN A 109 -12.94 6.97 -17.09
CA GLN A 109 -13.54 7.47 -15.84
C GLN A 109 -13.08 8.89 -15.48
N LEU A 110 -11.80 9.20 -15.66
CA LEU A 110 -11.23 10.52 -15.39
C LEU A 110 -11.83 11.62 -16.28
N LEU A 111 -12.08 11.30 -17.55
CA LEU A 111 -12.69 12.23 -18.52
C LEU A 111 -14.23 12.15 -18.55
N ASN A 112 -14.81 11.16 -17.86
CA ASN A 112 -16.24 10.86 -17.87
C ASN A 112 -16.82 10.75 -19.29
N ARG A 113 -16.11 10.03 -20.18
CA ARG A 113 -16.54 9.78 -21.57
C ARG A 113 -15.85 8.56 -22.17
N ASP A 114 -16.40 8.08 -23.28
CA ASP A 114 -15.73 7.11 -24.15
C ASP A 114 -14.59 7.80 -24.92
N ILE A 115 -13.37 7.29 -24.78
CA ILE A 115 -12.16 7.83 -25.40
C ILE A 115 -11.83 7.18 -26.75
N SER A 116 -12.56 6.13 -27.15
CA SER A 116 -12.42 5.48 -28.45
C SER A 116 -13.12 6.27 -29.57
N VAL A 117 -14.20 6.99 -29.23
CA VAL A 117 -15.07 7.68 -30.20
C VAL A 117 -14.50 9.02 -30.66
N ARG A 118 -13.88 9.79 -29.75
CA ARG A 118 -13.38 11.14 -30.03
C ARG A 118 -11.92 11.31 -29.62
N PRO A 119 -11.07 11.89 -30.49
CA PRO A 119 -9.69 12.24 -30.14
C PRO A 119 -9.57 13.06 -28.86
N LEU A 120 -8.50 12.84 -28.10
CA LEU A 120 -8.19 13.62 -26.91
C LEU A 120 -7.83 15.07 -27.29
N SER A 121 -8.52 16.03 -26.67
CA SER A 121 -8.15 17.44 -26.74
C SER A 121 -6.90 17.74 -25.91
N ASP A 122 -6.31 18.92 -26.08
CA ASP A 122 -5.13 19.31 -25.29
C ASP A 122 -5.43 19.40 -23.80
N SER A 123 -6.63 19.86 -23.41
CA SER A 123 -7.06 19.88 -22.02
C SER A 123 -7.22 18.47 -21.44
N ASP A 124 -7.74 17.51 -22.23
CA ASP A 124 -7.80 16.10 -21.86
C ASP A 124 -6.38 15.55 -21.60
N ARG A 125 -5.45 15.81 -22.52
CA ARG A 125 -4.05 15.37 -22.42
C ARG A 125 -3.38 15.91 -21.15
N VAL A 126 -3.61 17.19 -20.83
CA VAL A 126 -3.11 17.81 -19.59
C VAL A 126 -3.71 17.15 -18.35
N LYS A 127 -5.03 16.90 -18.32
CA LYS A 127 -5.71 16.23 -17.20
C LYS A 127 -5.17 14.82 -16.98
N ILE A 128 -5.06 14.02 -18.05
CA ILE A 128 -4.52 12.65 -17.98
C ILE A 128 -3.07 12.65 -17.50
N LYS A 129 -2.21 13.50 -18.10
CA LYS A 129 -0.79 13.61 -17.71
C LYS A 129 -0.64 13.95 -16.23
N LYS A 130 -1.46 14.87 -15.70
CA LYS A 130 -1.43 15.25 -14.28
C LYS A 130 -1.92 14.13 -13.36
N ALA A 131 -2.94 13.37 -13.78
CA ALA A 131 -3.50 12.27 -13.01
C ALA A 131 -2.53 11.07 -12.95
N LEU A 132 -1.98 10.66 -14.08
CA LEU A 132 -1.16 9.44 -14.20
C LEU A 132 0.30 9.62 -13.81
N ARG A 133 0.84 10.84 -13.76
CA ARG A 133 2.25 11.06 -13.39
C ARG A 133 2.56 10.47 -12.01
N GLY A 134 3.57 9.60 -11.96
CA GLY A 134 4.02 8.89 -10.76
C GLY A 134 3.23 7.62 -10.45
N VAL A 135 2.13 7.35 -11.14
CA VAL A 135 1.33 6.14 -10.92
C VAL A 135 2.11 4.92 -11.40
N LYS A 136 2.11 3.87 -10.58
CA LYS A 136 2.69 2.57 -10.87
C LYS A 136 1.70 1.74 -11.70
N VAL A 137 2.18 1.24 -12.82
CA VAL A 137 1.42 0.34 -13.71
C VAL A 137 2.19 -0.96 -13.92
N GLU A 138 1.46 -2.03 -14.21
CA GLU A 138 1.99 -3.28 -14.73
C GLU A 138 1.54 -3.48 -16.17
N VAL A 139 2.43 -4.02 -17.00
CA VAL A 139 2.08 -4.40 -18.37
C VAL A 139 1.20 -5.65 -18.34
N THR A 140 0.10 -5.64 -19.09
CA THR A 140 -0.84 -6.75 -19.19
C THR A 140 -0.29 -7.85 -20.12
N GLY A 141 -0.62 -9.11 -19.84
CA GLY A 141 -0.10 -10.28 -20.58
C GLY A 141 1.07 -10.98 -19.86
N ASN A 142 1.93 -11.66 -20.62
CA ASN A 142 2.97 -12.54 -20.07
C ASN A 142 4.05 -11.78 -19.30
N MET A 143 4.35 -10.54 -19.71
CA MET A 143 5.39 -9.74 -19.10
C MET A 143 4.79 -8.79 -18.05
N ARG A 144 4.66 -9.26 -16.80
CA ARG A 144 4.09 -8.46 -15.68
C ARG A 144 5.08 -7.47 -15.06
N ARG A 145 5.94 -6.85 -15.89
CA ARG A 145 6.89 -5.83 -15.44
C ARG A 145 6.12 -4.60 -14.95
N LYS A 146 6.61 -4.01 -13.86
CA LYS A 146 6.03 -2.83 -13.23
C LYS A 146 6.85 -1.59 -13.55
N TYR A 147 6.19 -0.48 -13.82
CA TYR A 147 6.80 0.80 -14.16
C TYR A 147 6.10 1.95 -13.45
N HIS A 148 6.81 3.06 -13.22
CA HIS A 148 6.18 4.33 -12.86
C HIS A 148 6.07 5.22 -14.09
N ILE A 149 4.91 5.84 -14.28
CA ILE A 149 4.65 6.73 -15.41
C ILE A 149 5.36 8.06 -15.18
N SER A 150 6.22 8.45 -16.12
CA SER A 150 6.88 9.75 -16.13
C SER A 150 6.05 10.80 -16.89
N GLY A 151 5.31 10.38 -17.92
CA GLY A 151 4.52 11.29 -18.76
C GLY A 151 3.68 10.57 -19.82
N LEU A 152 3.20 11.38 -20.78
CA LEU A 152 2.48 10.95 -21.97
C LEU A 152 3.21 11.46 -23.20
N THR A 153 3.20 10.69 -24.28
CA THR A 153 3.72 11.16 -25.57
C THR A 153 2.85 12.26 -26.15
N SER A 154 3.47 13.20 -26.87
CA SER A 154 2.76 14.20 -27.67
C SER A 154 2.05 13.54 -28.85
N GLN A 155 2.76 12.65 -29.55
CA GLN A 155 2.27 11.91 -30.71
C GLN A 155 1.32 10.77 -30.33
N ALA A 156 0.42 10.43 -31.25
CA ALA A 156 -0.43 9.24 -31.19
C ALA A 156 0.41 7.97 -31.40
N THR A 157 -0.07 6.84 -30.87
CA THR A 157 0.64 5.55 -30.93
C THR A 157 0.97 5.10 -32.36
N ARG A 158 0.09 5.37 -33.34
CA ARG A 158 0.33 5.06 -34.77
C ARG A 158 1.52 5.80 -35.40
N GLU A 159 1.83 7.01 -34.92
CA GLU A 159 2.87 7.89 -35.48
C GLU A 159 4.16 7.86 -34.66
N LEU A 160 4.11 7.29 -33.45
CA LEU A 160 5.22 7.26 -32.53
C LEU A 160 6.25 6.21 -32.95
N SER A 161 7.43 6.69 -33.32
CA SER A 161 8.58 5.86 -33.70
C SER A 161 9.71 5.98 -32.68
N PHE A 162 10.48 4.92 -32.52
CA PHE A 162 11.61 4.89 -31.57
C PHE A 162 12.72 3.96 -32.08
N PRO A 163 13.98 4.20 -31.68
CA PRO A 163 15.09 3.30 -31.99
C PRO A 163 14.93 2.00 -31.19
N VAL A 164 14.86 0.87 -31.89
CA VAL A 164 14.69 -0.47 -31.30
C VAL A 164 16.03 -1.04 -30.84
N ASP A 165 17.10 -0.71 -31.55
CA ASP A 165 18.46 -1.18 -31.31
C ASP A 165 19.50 -0.07 -31.49
N ASP A 166 20.74 -0.35 -31.10
CA ASP A 166 21.87 0.58 -31.27
C ASP A 166 22.36 0.66 -32.72
N ARG A 167 21.82 -0.16 -33.63
CA ARG A 167 22.13 -0.13 -35.08
C ARG A 167 21.31 0.94 -35.82
N GLY A 168 20.41 1.63 -35.12
CA GLY A 168 19.58 2.68 -35.68
C GLY A 168 18.31 2.16 -36.35
N THR A 169 17.91 0.91 -36.11
CA THR A 169 16.64 0.40 -36.62
C THR A 169 15.50 1.13 -35.92
N VAL A 170 14.73 1.92 -36.68
CA VAL A 170 13.56 2.64 -36.20
C VAL A 170 12.29 1.87 -36.55
N LYS A 171 11.41 1.67 -35.56
CA LYS A 171 10.07 1.11 -35.78
C LYS A 171 9.02 1.98 -35.11
N THR A 172 7.80 1.92 -35.62
CA THR A 172 6.66 2.46 -34.87
C THR A 172 6.34 1.56 -33.69
N VAL A 173 5.70 2.12 -32.64
CA VAL A 173 5.20 1.32 -31.52
C VAL A 173 4.24 0.23 -31.99
N VAL A 174 3.40 0.53 -32.98
CA VAL A 174 2.47 -0.45 -33.58
C VAL A 174 3.22 -1.62 -34.22
N GLN A 175 4.22 -1.34 -35.08
CA GLN A 175 5.03 -2.37 -35.72
C GLN A 175 5.79 -3.21 -34.69
N TYR A 176 6.45 -2.55 -33.72
CA TYR A 176 7.21 -3.25 -32.70
C TYR A 176 6.35 -4.21 -31.89
N PHE A 177 5.15 -3.79 -31.45
CA PHE A 177 4.24 -4.65 -30.68
C PHE A 177 3.68 -5.81 -31.50
N MET A 178 3.35 -5.57 -32.78
CA MET A 178 2.89 -6.63 -33.68
C MET A 178 3.99 -7.66 -33.93
N GLU A 179 5.19 -7.23 -34.27
CA GLU A 179 6.29 -8.13 -34.63
C GLU A 179 6.90 -8.86 -33.42
N THR A 180 7.04 -8.16 -32.28
CA THR A 180 7.71 -8.72 -31.09
C THR A 180 6.77 -9.55 -30.23
N TYR A 181 5.49 -9.17 -30.16
CA TYR A 181 4.52 -9.78 -29.25
C TYR A 181 3.27 -10.34 -29.95
N GLY A 182 3.14 -10.21 -31.27
CA GLY A 182 1.92 -10.60 -31.98
C GLY A 182 0.70 -9.78 -31.59
N PHE A 183 0.89 -8.57 -31.03
CA PHE A 183 -0.19 -7.77 -30.44
C PHE A 183 -0.62 -6.64 -31.37
N SER A 184 -1.86 -6.73 -31.88
CA SER A 184 -2.46 -5.67 -32.70
C SER A 184 -3.05 -4.58 -31.82
N ILE A 185 -2.41 -3.42 -31.81
CA ILE A 185 -2.86 -2.26 -31.03
C ILE A 185 -4.17 -1.72 -31.61
N GLN A 186 -5.20 -1.57 -30.77
CA GLN A 186 -6.53 -1.11 -31.21
C GLN A 186 -6.66 0.41 -31.10
N HIS A 187 -6.24 0.97 -29.96
CA HIS A 187 -6.37 2.40 -29.68
C HIS A 187 -5.19 3.22 -30.21
N THR A 188 -4.90 3.09 -31.50
CA THR A 188 -3.69 3.68 -32.11
C THR A 188 -3.68 5.21 -32.14
N THR A 189 -4.82 5.87 -31.95
CA THR A 189 -4.97 7.33 -31.87
C THR A 189 -4.64 7.89 -30.48
N LEU A 190 -4.62 7.06 -29.44
CA LEU A 190 -4.26 7.47 -28.09
C LEU A 190 -2.74 7.62 -27.94
N PRO A 191 -2.26 8.50 -27.05
CA PRO A 191 -0.83 8.60 -26.75
C PRO A 191 -0.35 7.38 -25.95
N CYS A 192 0.95 7.12 -26.02
CA CYS A 192 1.60 6.14 -25.15
C CYS A 192 1.92 6.75 -23.78
N LEU A 193 1.99 5.88 -22.77
CA LEU A 193 2.62 6.17 -21.50
C LEU A 193 4.13 6.19 -21.70
N GLN A 194 4.78 7.23 -21.18
CA GLN A 194 6.24 7.27 -21.06
C GLN A 194 6.63 6.69 -19.70
N VAL A 195 7.53 5.71 -19.71
CA VAL A 195 8.08 5.08 -18.51
C VAL A 195 9.59 4.89 -18.63
N GLY A 196 10.26 4.57 -17.52
CA GLY A 196 11.70 4.33 -17.51
C GLY A 196 12.54 5.61 -17.41
N ASN A 197 13.77 5.56 -17.92
CA ASN A 197 14.73 6.65 -17.82
C ASN A 197 14.42 7.74 -18.87
N GLN A 198 14.63 9.02 -18.52
CA GLN A 198 14.48 10.14 -19.45
C GLN A 198 15.41 10.03 -20.68
N GLN A 199 16.60 9.44 -20.54
CA GLN A 199 17.56 9.28 -21.64
C GLN A 199 17.17 8.17 -22.63
N ARG A 200 16.48 7.12 -22.15
CA ARG A 200 15.97 6.01 -22.96
C ARG A 200 14.55 5.70 -22.50
N PRO A 201 13.56 6.53 -22.89
CA PRO A 201 12.19 6.33 -22.49
C PRO A 201 11.63 5.07 -23.15
N ASN A 202 10.86 4.30 -22.40
CA ASN A 202 10.03 3.25 -22.94
C ASN A 202 8.62 3.80 -23.19
N TYR A 203 8.02 3.38 -24.31
CA TYR A 203 6.67 3.77 -24.69
C TYR A 203 5.73 2.58 -24.55
N LEU A 204 4.73 2.72 -23.70
CA LEU A 204 3.72 1.69 -23.48
C LEU A 204 2.34 2.20 -23.94
N PRO A 205 1.70 1.55 -24.92
CA PRO A 205 0.31 1.82 -25.24
C PRO A 205 -0.57 1.72 -23.98
N MET A 206 -1.54 2.62 -23.81
CA MET A 206 -2.39 2.63 -22.61
C MET A 206 -3.15 1.32 -22.42
N GLU A 207 -3.57 0.68 -23.52
CA GLU A 207 -4.33 -0.57 -23.51
C GLU A 207 -3.54 -1.79 -23.01
N VAL A 208 -2.19 -1.73 -23.02
CA VAL A 208 -1.35 -2.80 -22.48
C VAL A 208 -0.93 -2.57 -21.04
N CYS A 209 -1.58 -1.64 -20.32
CA CYS A 209 -1.21 -1.26 -18.96
C CYS A 209 -2.39 -1.35 -17.99
N LYS A 210 -2.13 -1.84 -16.77
CA LYS A 210 -3.06 -1.85 -15.64
C LYS A 210 -2.44 -1.14 -14.45
N ILE A 211 -3.22 -0.34 -13.73
CA ILE A 211 -2.79 0.31 -12.48
C ILE A 211 -2.60 -0.76 -11.41
N VAL A 212 -1.45 -0.71 -10.72
CA VAL A 212 -1.15 -1.62 -9.60
C VAL A 212 -2.01 -1.24 -8.39
N GLU A 213 -2.62 -2.23 -7.74
CA GLU A 213 -3.43 -2.03 -6.54
C GLU A 213 -2.60 -1.52 -5.34
N GLY A 214 -3.26 -0.86 -4.38
CA GLY A 214 -2.64 -0.42 -3.13
C GLY A 214 -1.94 0.92 -3.19
N GLN A 215 -2.16 1.70 -4.25
CA GLN A 215 -1.57 3.03 -4.40
C GLN A 215 -2.41 4.09 -3.68
N HIS A 216 -1.91 4.55 -2.53
CA HIS A 216 -2.53 5.64 -1.76
C HIS A 216 -2.54 6.94 -2.56
N TYR A 217 -3.69 7.60 -2.62
CA TYR A 217 -3.86 8.88 -3.30
C TYR A 217 -3.66 10.04 -2.33
N SER A 218 -2.44 10.61 -2.32
CA SER A 218 -2.06 11.68 -1.39
C SER A 218 -2.38 13.11 -1.85
N LYS A 219 -2.85 13.29 -3.08
CA LYS A 219 -3.24 14.61 -3.59
C LYS A 219 -4.60 15.02 -3.00
N ARG A 220 -4.86 16.33 -2.96
CA ARG A 220 -6.15 16.87 -2.51
C ARG A 220 -7.30 16.32 -3.37
N LEU A 221 -8.33 15.80 -2.71
CA LEU A 221 -9.59 15.38 -3.32
C LEU A 221 -10.43 16.61 -3.70
N ASN A 222 -11.23 16.50 -4.77
CA ASN A 222 -12.23 17.51 -5.12
C ASN A 222 -13.47 17.41 -4.20
N GLU A 223 -14.35 18.41 -4.23
CA GLU A 223 -15.52 18.48 -3.33
C GLU A 223 -16.47 17.27 -3.46
N LYS A 224 -16.65 16.76 -4.68
CA LYS A 224 -17.48 15.57 -4.93
C LYS A 224 -16.87 14.32 -4.28
N GLN A 225 -15.55 14.14 -4.42
CA GLN A 225 -14.80 13.04 -3.81
C GLN A 225 -14.78 13.16 -2.28
N ILE A 226 -14.60 14.37 -1.73
CA ILE A 226 -14.69 14.63 -0.28
C ILE A 226 -16.09 14.26 0.23
N THR A 227 -17.14 14.72 -0.45
CA THR A 227 -18.52 14.40 -0.07
C THR A 227 -18.78 12.90 -0.13
N ALA A 228 -18.30 12.22 -1.17
CA ALA A 228 -18.41 10.77 -1.29
C ALA A 228 -17.69 10.06 -0.14
N LEU A 229 -16.47 10.49 0.20
CA LEU A 229 -15.70 9.92 1.32
C LEU A 229 -16.40 10.15 2.67
N LEU A 230 -16.87 11.37 2.92
CA LEU A 230 -17.57 11.73 4.16
C LEU A 230 -18.86 10.94 4.36
N LYS A 231 -19.61 10.64 3.29
CA LYS A 231 -20.80 9.79 3.38
C LYS A 231 -20.49 8.38 3.90
N VAL A 232 -19.26 7.90 3.73
CA VAL A 232 -18.83 6.58 4.22
C VAL A 232 -18.30 6.63 5.64
N THR A 233 -17.61 7.71 6.00
CA THR A 233 -16.95 7.84 7.30
C THR A 233 -17.85 8.40 8.39
N CYS A 234 -18.87 9.18 8.03
CA CYS A 234 -19.83 9.77 8.97
C CYS A 234 -20.91 8.74 9.33
N GLN A 235 -20.52 7.77 10.16
CA GLN A 235 -21.42 6.75 10.70
C GLN A 235 -22.01 7.17 12.04
N ARG A 236 -23.16 6.61 12.40
CA ARG A 236 -23.72 6.78 13.75
C ARG A 236 -22.82 6.08 14.78
N PRO A 237 -22.72 6.55 16.03
CA PRO A 237 -21.84 5.95 17.04
C PRO A 237 -22.01 4.44 17.21
N GLN A 238 -23.26 3.95 17.20
CA GLN A 238 -23.57 2.52 17.30
C GLN A 238 -23.05 1.71 16.10
N GLU A 239 -23.17 2.25 14.88
CA GLU A 239 -22.65 1.60 13.66
C GLU A 239 -21.12 1.55 13.70
N ARG A 240 -20.49 2.62 14.18
CA ARG A 240 -19.03 2.67 14.36
C ARG A 240 -18.55 1.66 15.40
N GLU A 241 -19.26 1.51 16.52
CA GLU A 241 -18.93 0.51 17.54
C GLU A 241 -19.02 -0.91 16.99
N LEU A 242 -20.08 -1.22 16.24
CA LEU A 242 -20.24 -2.51 15.56
C LEU A 242 -19.12 -2.76 14.54
N ASP A 243 -18.78 -1.77 13.72
CA ASP A 243 -17.69 -1.85 12.74
C ASP A 243 -16.34 -2.12 13.43
N ILE A 244 -16.05 -1.44 14.55
CA ILE A 244 -14.84 -1.66 15.34
C ILE A 244 -14.79 -3.08 15.89
N LEU A 245 -15.89 -3.57 16.48
CA LEU A 245 -15.95 -4.92 17.07
C LEU A 245 -15.78 -6.00 16.00
N GLN A 246 -16.37 -5.83 14.82
CA GLN A 246 -16.25 -6.76 13.70
C GLN A 246 -14.82 -6.80 13.14
N ASP A 247 -14.20 -5.63 12.93
CA ASP A 247 -12.84 -5.55 12.37
C ASP A 247 -11.78 -6.04 13.38
N SER A 248 -11.99 -5.80 14.67
CA SER A 248 -11.15 -6.32 15.75
C SER A 248 -11.26 -7.84 15.90
N GLY A 249 -12.45 -8.42 15.70
CA GLY A 249 -12.65 -9.87 15.74
C GLY A 249 -11.83 -10.63 14.68
N SER A 250 -11.61 -10.02 13.51
CA SER A 250 -10.76 -10.58 12.45
C SER A 250 -9.25 -10.57 12.76
N HIS A 251 -8.84 -9.91 13.85
CA HIS A 251 -7.49 -9.91 14.39
C HIS A 251 -7.22 -11.05 15.38
N GLN A 252 -8.19 -11.92 15.69
CA GLN A 252 -7.89 -13.12 16.47
C GLN A 252 -6.91 -13.99 15.68
N VAL A 253 -5.65 -13.94 16.12
CA VAL A 253 -4.60 -14.87 15.81
C VAL A 253 -5.17 -16.24 16.16
N THR A 254 -5.53 -17.04 15.17
CA THR A 254 -5.70 -18.48 15.38
C THR A 254 -4.38 -18.93 16.02
N PRO A 255 -4.38 -19.35 17.29
CA PRO A 255 -3.16 -19.86 17.89
C PRO A 255 -2.70 -21.03 17.02
N PRO A 256 -1.41 -21.11 16.66
CA PRO A 256 -0.93 -22.22 15.85
C PRO A 256 -1.29 -23.54 16.54
N PRO A 257 -1.63 -24.58 15.76
CA PRO A 257 -2.15 -25.83 16.29
C PRO A 257 -1.22 -26.38 17.38
N HIS A 258 -1.85 -26.78 18.46
CA HIS A 258 -1.27 -27.11 19.75
C HIS A 258 -0.58 -28.48 19.73
N ASP A 259 0.29 -28.76 18.76
CA ASP A 259 0.98 -30.03 18.65
C ASP A 259 2.50 -29.86 18.78
N ASP A 260 3.07 -30.56 19.77
CA ASP A 260 4.47 -31.01 19.90
C ASP A 260 5.59 -30.12 20.45
N PHE A 261 5.32 -29.04 21.19
CA PHE A 261 6.37 -28.40 22.01
C PHE A 261 6.48 -28.90 23.45
N ALA A 262 5.59 -29.78 23.91
CA ALA A 262 5.63 -30.29 25.28
C ALA A 262 6.68 -31.38 25.53
N ASP A 263 7.30 -31.98 24.50
CA ASP A 263 8.15 -33.17 24.71
C ASP A 263 9.68 -32.93 24.58
N LYS A 264 10.13 -31.67 24.64
CA LYS A 264 11.59 -31.36 24.61
C LYS A 264 12.18 -30.70 25.85
N CYS A 265 11.45 -30.60 26.96
CA CYS A 265 11.99 -30.03 28.20
C CYS A 265 12.18 -31.02 29.37
N LEU A 266 11.97 -32.33 29.19
CA LEU A 266 12.17 -33.31 30.29
C LEU A 266 13.48 -34.10 30.26
N HIS A 267 14.44 -33.76 29.41
CA HIS A 267 15.76 -34.43 29.41
C HIS A 267 16.90 -33.42 29.51
N SER A 268 17.05 -32.77 30.66
CA SER A 268 18.33 -32.18 31.09
C SER A 268 18.40 -31.85 32.59
N SER A 269 17.81 -32.69 33.44
CA SER A 269 18.08 -32.68 34.89
C SER A 269 19.29 -33.58 35.19
N GLY A 270 20.46 -33.16 34.72
CA GLY A 270 21.75 -33.81 34.95
C GLY A 270 22.78 -32.80 35.43
N GLY A 271 22.49 -32.08 36.52
CA GLY A 271 23.39 -31.11 37.12
C GLY A 271 23.95 -31.64 38.44
N ALA A 272 25.14 -32.23 38.37
CA ALA A 272 25.89 -32.73 39.51
C ALA A 272 26.17 -31.61 40.53
N MET A 273 25.61 -31.73 41.73
CA MET A 273 26.03 -30.98 42.91
C MET A 273 27.31 -31.61 43.44
N ASN A 274 28.45 -31.00 43.17
CA ASN A 274 29.73 -31.36 43.77
C ASN A 274 30.26 -30.15 44.53
N ASN A 275 29.95 -30.07 45.82
CA ASN A 275 30.52 -29.09 46.75
C ASN A 275 30.99 -29.83 48.03
N ASN A 276 32.20 -30.39 47.95
CA ASN A 276 33.19 -30.28 49.04
C ASN A 276 33.84 -28.89 48.92
N PRO A 277 34.39 -28.22 49.97
CA PRO A 277 35.02 -28.79 51.17
C PRO A 277 34.74 -28.02 52.50
N MET A 278 35.07 -28.62 53.65
CA MET A 278 35.89 -28.02 54.72
C MET A 278 35.87 -28.91 55.97
N SER A 279 37.07 -29.38 56.33
CA SER A 279 37.56 -29.71 57.69
C SER A 279 36.53 -30.18 58.72
#